data_AF-A0A530GQ11-F1
#
_entry.id   AF-A0A530GQ11-F1
#
_cell.length_a   1.000
_cell.length_b   1.000
_cell.length_c   1.000
_cell.angle_alpha   90.00
_cell.angle_beta   90.00
_cell.angle_gamma   90.00
#
_symmetry.space_group_name_H-M   'P 1'
#
loop_
_entity.id
_entity.type
_entity.pdbx_description
1 polymer ?
#
loop_
_entity_poly.entity_id
_entity_poly.type
_entity_poly.pdbx_seq_one_letter_code
_entity_poly.pdbx_strand_id
1 'polypeptide(L)' 'MTRTIVASATREIVIGFDQPFCVIGERINPTGRKKLAAEM' A
#
# COMPACT_ATOMS: atom_id res chain seq x y z
N MET A 1 8.10 14.17 16.68
CA MET A 1 6.93 13.44 16.14
C MET A 1 7.40 12.22 15.36
N THR A 2 6.67 11.11 15.42
CA THR A 2 7.06 9.82 14.81
C THR A 2 6.82 9.82 13.30
N ARG A 3 7.69 9.16 12.56
CA ARG A 3 7.56 8.90 11.11
C ARG A 3 7.64 7.40 10.88
N THR A 4 6.80 6.88 9.99
CA THR A 4 6.83 5.48 9.53
C THR A 4 7.39 5.45 8.13
N ILE A 5 8.36 4.58 7.86
CA ILE A 5 8.95 4.41 6.53
C ILE A 5 8.49 3.06 5.97
N VAL A 6 7.96 3.08 4.76
CA VAL A 6 7.61 1.90 3.96
C VAL A 6 8.56 1.87 2.76
N ALA A 7 9.31 0.79 2.61
CA ALA A 7 10.33 0.66 1.58
C ALA A 7 10.09 -0.55 0.67
N SER A 8 10.55 -0.43 -0.57
CA SER A 8 10.66 -1.51 -1.56
C SER A 8 12.09 -1.52 -2.13
N ALA A 9 12.38 -2.45 -3.04
CA ALA A 9 13.69 -2.54 -3.68
C ALA A 9 14.13 -1.26 -4.43
N THR A 10 13.19 -0.42 -4.86
CA THR A 10 13.47 0.77 -5.69
C THR A 10 12.89 2.07 -5.15
N ARG A 11 12.14 2.04 -4.04
CA ARG A 11 11.43 3.23 -3.54
C ARG A 11 11.21 3.20 -2.04
N GLU A 12 11.25 4.38 -1.41
CA GLU A 12 10.81 4.61 -0.03
C GLU A 12 9.66 5.63 0.01
N ILE A 13 8.74 5.42 0.94
CA ILE A 13 7.60 6.29 1.24
C ILE A 13 7.58 6.57 2.74
N VAL A 14 7.46 7.84 3.11
CA VAL A 14 7.39 8.26 4.51
C VAL A 14 5.96 8.67 4.84
N ILE A 15 5.40 8.09 5.90
CA ILE A 15 4.07 8.39 6.42
C ILE A 15 4.25 9.07 7.78
N GLY A 16 3.69 10.27 7.94
CA GLY A 16 3.78 11.03 9.18
C GLY A 16 3.40 12.49 8.98
N PHE A 17 3.64 13.30 10.01
CA PHE A 17 3.37 14.74 9.98
C PHE A 17 4.16 15.45 8.88
N ASP A 18 3.52 16.43 8.24
CA ASP A 18 4.03 17.24 7.13
C ASP A 18 4.46 16.42 5.89
N GLN A 19 4.04 15.16 5.80
CA GLN A 19 4.22 14.34 4.60
C GLN A 19 2.97 14.40 3.71
N PRO A 20 3.12 14.21 2.40
CA PRO A 20 1.98 14.05 1.50
C PRO A 20 1.07 12.89 1.95
N PHE A 21 -0.22 12.99 1.61
CA PHE A 21 -1.16 11.89 1.86
C PHE A 21 -0.73 10.63 1.09
N CYS A 22 -0.65 9.51 1.79
CA CYS A 22 -0.29 8.23 1.21
C CYS A 22 -1.55 7.46 0.78
N VAL A 23 -1.75 7.28 -0.53
CA VAL A 23 -2.84 6.45 -1.06
C VAL A 23 -2.39 4.98 -1.10
N ILE A 24 -3.15 4.11 -0.43
CA ILE A 24 -2.92 2.66 -0.41
C ILE A 24 -3.91 2.00 -1.38
N GLY A 25 -3.40 1.26 -2.36
CA GLY A 25 -4.25 0.59 -3.36
C GLY A 25 -4.94 -0.66 -2.79
N GLU A 26 -6.27 -0.70 -2.83
CA GLU A 26 -7.06 -1.86 -2.35
C GLU A 26 -7.32 -2.92 -3.42
N ARG A 27 -7.03 -2.60 -4.70
CA ARG A 27 -7.51 -3.41 -5.83
C ARG A 27 -6.95 -4.83 -5.89
N ILE A 28 -5.79 -5.12 -5.29
CA ILE A 28 -5.27 -6.50 -5.22
C ILE A 28 -5.88 -7.15 -3.97
N ASN A 29 -7.14 -7.53 -4.08
CA ASN A 29 -7.93 -8.16 -3.04
C ASN A 29 -8.85 -9.20 -3.69
N PRO A 30 -8.71 -10.50 -3.37
CA PRO A 30 -9.53 -11.56 -3.99
C PRO A 30 -11.00 -11.53 -3.54
N THR A 31 -11.32 -10.84 -2.44
CA THR A 31 -12.68 -10.79 -1.89
C THR A 31 -13.66 -10.19 -2.91
N GLY A 32 -14.73 -10.93 -3.21
CA GLY A 32 -15.72 -10.53 -4.21
C GLY A 32 -15.24 -10.61 -5.67
N ARG A 33 -14.02 -11.08 -5.94
CA ARG A 33 -13.41 -11.13 -7.28
C ARG A 33 -13.05 -12.55 -7.70
N LYS A 34 -14.03 -13.27 -8.29
CA LYS A 34 -13.92 -14.69 -8.64
C LYS A 34 -12.66 -15.06 -9.44
N LYS A 35 -12.27 -14.25 -10.44
CA LYS A 35 -11.08 -14.53 -11.26
C LYS A 35 -9.80 -14.40 -10.45
N LEU A 36 -9.63 -13.27 -9.75
CA LEU A 36 -8.46 -13.02 -8.93
C LEU A 36 -8.35 -14.03 -7.78
N ALA A 37 -9.47 -14.40 -7.17
CA ALA A 37 -9.53 -15.43 -6.13
C ALA A 37 -9.15 -16.84 -6.62
N ALA A 38 -9.24 -17.11 -7.93
CA ALA A 38 -8.81 -18.38 -8.49
C ALA A 38 -7.29 -18.42 -8.79
N GLU A 39 -6.64 -17.25 -8.83
CA GLU A 39 -5.22 -17.09 -9.19
C GLU A 39 -4.32 -16.77 -7.97
N MET A 40 -4.91 -16.54 -6.80
CA MET A 40 -4.23 -16.22 -5.53
C MET A 40 -4.47 -17.33 -4.51
#